data_AF-A0A0J7N252-F1
#
_entry.id   AF-A0A0J7N252-F1
#
_cell.length_a   1.000
_cell.length_b   1.000
_cell.length_c   1.000
_cell.angle_alpha   90.00
_cell.angle_beta   90.00
_cell.angle_gamma   90.00
#
_symmetry.space_group_name_H-M   'P 1'
#
loop_
_entity.id
_entity.type
_entity.pdbx_description
1 polymer ?
#
loop_
_entity_poly.entity_id
_entity_poly.type
_entity_poly.pdbx_seq_one_letter_code
_entity_poly.pdbx_strand_id
1 'polypeptide(L)'
;MQGEMVFADVQQLLHEEEEEEGGEQEQKEEEEKDAEIDVPVLDIEMLSSQSNLTSQSDDNYEPASKKLICEGATCALKRKKDLAQWEKDIEKGGTNWNKYATIDKWTFDRFIEARRHNEHVTTRILQQWAASAALQYTTDTDFKFSASLSWAKKFKQKHRIRQRHVTKYVSFKDTTTFEDTLEATDLFQKQMTPLISAFDPDYVINTDQTGCEYRMNIRRTLSYRG
;
A
#
# COMPACT_ATOMS: atom_id res chain seq x y z
N MET A 1 18.89 34.16 6.50
CA MET A 1 17.79 33.54 7.25
C MET A 1 16.62 33.42 6.30
N GLN A 2 16.17 32.18 6.09
CA GLN A 2 14.82 31.77 5.63
C GLN A 2 14.46 32.24 4.21
N GLY A 3 14.29 31.39 3.19
CA GLY A 3 13.85 30.00 3.19
C GLY A 3 12.72 29.89 2.15
N GLU A 4 13.03 30.11 0.88
CA GLU A 4 12.09 29.89 -0.23
C GLU A 4 11.99 28.38 -0.47
N MET A 5 10.88 27.79 -0.02
CA MET A 5 10.48 26.44 -0.42
C MET A 5 9.54 26.55 -1.62
N VAL A 6 10.07 26.12 -2.76
CA VAL A 6 9.40 25.95 -4.04
C VAL A 6 8.30 24.89 -3.87
N PHE A 7 7.04 25.31 -3.92
CA PHE A 7 5.86 24.43 -3.95
C PHE A 7 5.12 24.54 -5.30
N ALA A 8 5.91 24.65 -6.38
CA ALA A 8 5.40 24.65 -7.74
C ALA A 8 6.14 23.57 -8.54
N ASP A 9 5.83 22.28 -8.27
CA ASP A 9 6.26 21.20 -9.18
C ASP A 9 5.48 19.87 -9.08
N VAL A 10 4.24 19.88 -8.58
CA VAL A 10 3.46 18.62 -8.43
C VAL A 10 2.16 18.60 -9.25
N GLN A 11 1.81 19.68 -9.97
CA GLN A 11 0.55 19.74 -10.72
C GLN A 11 0.68 20.08 -12.22
N GLN A 12 1.89 20.12 -12.79
CA GLN A 12 2.10 20.52 -14.18
C GLN A 12 2.64 19.41 -15.11
N LEU A 13 2.35 18.15 -14.82
CA LEU A 13 2.66 17.00 -15.70
C LEU A 13 1.48 16.02 -15.81
N LEU A 14 0.26 16.58 -15.92
CA LEU A 14 -0.97 15.83 -16.24
C LEU A 14 -1.53 16.12 -17.64
N HIS A 15 -0.82 16.89 -18.46
CA HIS A 15 -1.16 17.09 -19.87
C HIS A 15 0.09 16.95 -20.71
N GLU A 16 0.22 15.80 -21.37
CA GLU A 16 0.81 15.56 -22.69
C GLU A 16 1.11 14.05 -22.78
N GLU A 17 0.16 13.34 -23.39
CA GLU A 17 0.32 12.14 -24.23
C GLU A 17 -1.07 11.50 -24.38
N GLU A 18 -1.95 12.23 -25.08
CA GLU A 18 -2.89 11.60 -26.00
C GLU A 18 -2.25 11.66 -27.40
N GLU A 19 -2.52 10.63 -28.19
CA GLU A 19 -1.99 10.33 -29.54
C GLU A 19 -0.72 9.47 -29.62
N GLU A 20 -0.91 8.14 -29.62
CA GLU A 20 -0.70 7.37 -30.85
C GLU A 20 -1.81 6.31 -30.98
N GLU A 21 -2.65 6.50 -32.02
CA GLU A 21 -3.49 5.46 -32.61
C GLU A 21 -2.63 4.41 -33.32
N GLY A 22 -3.08 3.15 -33.34
CA GLY A 22 -2.70 2.23 -34.40
C GLY A 22 -2.61 0.77 -33.99
N GLY A 23 -3.71 0.03 -34.16
CA GLY A 23 -3.64 -1.43 -34.24
C GLY A 23 -4.90 -2.14 -33.77
N GLU A 24 -5.90 -2.22 -34.65
CA GLU A 24 -6.90 -3.29 -34.61
C GLU A 24 -6.17 -4.64 -34.55
N GLN A 25 -6.29 -5.32 -33.42
CA GLN A 25 -6.15 -6.77 -33.38
C GLN A 25 -7.34 -7.33 -32.61
N GLU A 26 -8.30 -7.86 -33.38
CA GLU A 26 -9.17 -8.94 -32.94
C GLU A 26 -8.31 -10.01 -32.25
N GLN A 27 -8.38 -10.06 -30.92
CA GLN A 27 -7.93 -11.23 -30.18
C GLN A 27 -9.14 -11.83 -29.48
N LYS A 28 -9.52 -12.97 -30.04
CA LYS A 28 -10.51 -13.95 -29.61
C LYS A 28 -10.69 -13.99 -28.10
N GLU A 29 -11.95 -13.90 -27.68
CA GLU A 29 -12.42 -14.39 -26.40
C GLU A 29 -12.09 -15.88 -26.29
N GLU A 30 -11.07 -16.22 -25.50
CA GLU A 30 -10.96 -17.57 -24.94
C GLU A 30 -11.86 -17.62 -23.70
N GLU A 31 -13.06 -18.16 -23.93
CA GLU A 31 -14.01 -18.59 -22.92
C GLU A 31 -13.39 -19.78 -22.15
N GLU A 32 -12.65 -19.48 -21.08
CA GLU A 32 -12.12 -20.50 -20.17
C GLU A 32 -13.28 -21.03 -19.31
N LYS A 33 -13.84 -22.17 -19.74
CA LYS A 33 -14.81 -22.97 -18.98
C LYS A 33 -14.09 -23.66 -17.83
N ASP A 34 -14.25 -23.15 -16.63
CA ASP A 34 -13.78 -23.82 -15.41
C ASP A 34 -14.91 -24.64 -14.78
N ALA A 35 -14.59 -25.92 -14.60
CA ALA A 35 -15.39 -26.93 -13.95
C ALA A 35 -15.71 -26.55 -12.49
N GLU A 36 -16.94 -26.88 -12.09
CA GLU A 36 -17.43 -26.86 -10.72
C GLU A 36 -16.59 -27.81 -9.86
N ILE A 37 -15.75 -27.24 -8.99
CA ILE A 37 -15.03 -27.99 -7.95
C ILE A 37 -15.43 -27.38 -6.62
N ASP A 38 -16.24 -28.14 -5.89
CA ASP A 38 -16.70 -27.86 -4.53
C ASP A 38 -15.54 -28.06 -3.54
N VAL A 39 -15.12 -27.01 -2.83
CA VAL A 39 -14.09 -27.08 -1.78
C VAL A 39 -14.48 -26.15 -0.62
N PRO A 40 -14.45 -26.65 0.64
CA PRO A 40 -15.17 -26.06 1.75
C PRO A 40 -14.49 -24.84 2.37
N VAL A 41 -15.34 -24.01 2.97
CA VAL A 41 -15.01 -22.87 3.84
C VAL A 41 -14.11 -23.33 4.99
N LEU A 42 -12.97 -22.67 5.16
CA LEU A 42 -12.15 -22.80 6.36
C LEU A 42 -12.05 -21.45 7.07
N ASP A 43 -12.68 -21.41 8.24
CA ASP A 43 -12.58 -20.37 9.24
C ASP A 43 -11.13 -20.19 9.71
N ILE A 44 -10.68 -18.94 9.79
CA ILE A 44 -9.41 -18.59 10.45
C ILE A 44 -9.72 -17.55 11.53
N GLU A 45 -9.99 -18.05 12.74
CA GLU A 45 -9.63 -17.38 13.98
C GLU A 45 -8.34 -18.00 14.53
N MET A 46 -7.69 -17.31 15.50
CA MET A 46 -6.48 -17.63 16.28
C MET A 46 -5.15 -17.08 15.72
N LEU A 47 -4.31 -16.31 16.44
CA LEU A 47 -4.23 -15.97 17.86
C LEU A 47 -3.50 -14.62 18.03
N SER A 48 -3.96 -13.82 18.99
CA SER A 48 -3.15 -12.80 19.68
C SER A 48 -2.45 -13.43 20.89
N SER A 49 -1.51 -12.69 21.49
CA SER A 49 -0.74 -12.97 22.72
C SER A 49 0.64 -13.61 22.44
N GLN A 50 1.78 -13.21 23.00
CA GLN A 50 2.11 -12.45 24.22
C GLN A 50 3.49 -11.78 24.06
N SER A 51 3.69 -10.61 24.67
CA SER A 51 5.04 -10.19 25.11
C SER A 51 4.93 -9.47 26.46
N ASN A 52 5.12 -10.22 27.54
CA ASN A 52 5.48 -9.73 28.85
C ASN A 52 6.74 -10.50 29.26
N LEU A 53 7.84 -9.80 29.56
CA LEU A 53 8.84 -10.14 30.58
C LEU A 53 9.90 -9.02 30.66
N THR A 54 9.65 -8.14 31.63
CA THR A 54 10.57 -7.51 32.60
C THR A 54 12.08 -7.49 32.33
N SER A 55 12.60 -6.25 32.33
CA SER A 55 13.99 -5.88 32.59
C SER A 55 14.32 -5.99 34.08
N GLN A 56 15.32 -6.80 34.44
CA GLN A 56 16.14 -6.59 35.63
C GLN A 56 17.59 -6.92 35.29
N SER A 57 18.44 -5.95 35.60
CA SER A 57 19.89 -5.92 35.53
C SER A 57 20.55 -6.92 36.47
N ASP A 58 21.59 -7.60 36.01
CA ASP A 58 22.72 -8.01 36.84
C ASP A 58 23.99 -8.15 35.98
N ASP A 59 25.06 -7.53 36.47
CA ASP A 59 26.41 -7.56 35.95
C ASP A 59 27.08 -8.93 36.16
N ASN A 60 28.03 -9.27 35.28
CA ASN A 60 28.87 -10.49 35.22
C ASN A 60 28.24 -11.76 34.62
N TYR A 61 28.43 -11.95 33.30
CA TYR A 61 28.54 -13.29 32.72
C TYR A 61 29.44 -13.29 31.47
N GLU A 62 30.39 -14.22 31.49
CA GLU A 62 31.32 -14.65 30.44
C GLU A 62 30.60 -14.78 29.06
N PRO A 63 31.26 -14.53 27.91
CA PRO A 63 30.58 -14.45 26.62
C PRO A 63 30.09 -15.82 26.16
N ALA A 64 28.94 -16.24 26.70
CA ALA A 64 28.19 -17.37 26.19
C ALA A 64 27.90 -17.09 24.73
N SER A 65 28.50 -17.94 23.90
CA SER A 65 28.11 -18.22 22.53
C SER A 65 26.66 -17.82 22.30
N LYS A 66 26.45 -16.80 21.45
CA LYS A 66 25.13 -16.34 21.01
C LYS A 66 24.31 -17.56 20.60
N LYS A 67 23.47 -18.09 21.51
CA LYS A 67 22.60 -19.22 21.21
C LYS A 67 21.58 -18.69 20.22
N LEU A 68 21.70 -19.18 18.99
CA LEU A 68 20.76 -18.93 17.91
C LEU A 68 19.38 -19.42 18.36
N ILE A 69 18.47 -18.50 18.66
CA ILE A 69 17.04 -18.82 18.77
C ILE A 69 16.55 -18.94 17.34
N CYS A 70 16.17 -20.17 17.01
CA CYS A 70 15.77 -20.62 15.70
C CYS A 70 14.28 -20.93 15.73
N GLU A 71 13.44 -19.91 15.58
CA GLU A 71 12.00 -20.11 15.37
C GLU A 71 11.68 -20.01 13.89
N GLY A 72 11.39 -21.16 13.27
CA GLY A 72 10.88 -21.26 11.90
C GLY A 72 11.96 -21.34 10.82
N ALA A 73 12.26 -22.56 10.37
CA ALA A 73 13.10 -22.90 9.21
C ALA A 73 14.61 -22.58 9.33
N THR A 74 15.34 -23.43 10.05
CA THR A 74 16.81 -23.37 10.13
C THR A 74 17.48 -23.91 8.86
N CYS A 75 17.97 -23.03 8.00
CA CYS A 75 19.17 -23.36 7.24
C CYS A 75 20.35 -23.22 8.21
N ALA A 76 20.83 -24.33 8.78
CA ALA A 76 22.12 -24.31 9.47
C ALA A 76 23.18 -23.76 8.50
N LEU A 77 23.85 -22.67 8.88
CA LEU A 77 24.89 -22.06 8.05
C LEU A 77 25.98 -23.13 7.81
N LYS A 78 26.17 -23.52 6.56
CA LYS A 78 27.04 -24.65 6.20
C LYS A 78 28.51 -24.33 6.44
N ARG A 79 28.91 -23.05 6.39
CA ARG A 79 30.31 -22.61 6.52
C ARG A 79 30.43 -21.38 7.40
N LYS A 80 31.55 -21.26 8.12
CA LYS A 80 31.87 -20.09 8.96
C LYS A 80 31.93 -18.76 8.18
N LYS A 81 32.30 -18.78 6.90
CA LYS A 81 32.28 -17.59 6.03
C LYS A 81 30.87 -17.04 5.81
N ASP A 82 29.86 -17.91 5.87
CA ASP A 82 28.46 -17.53 5.68
C ASP A 82 27.95 -16.71 6.89
N LEU A 83 28.57 -16.85 8.09
CA LEU A 83 28.27 -15.98 9.26
C LEU A 83 28.68 -14.52 9.02
N ALA A 84 29.89 -14.30 8.50
CA ALA A 84 30.38 -12.95 8.22
C ALA A 84 29.57 -12.27 7.09
N GLN A 85 29.07 -13.06 6.13
CA GLN A 85 28.17 -12.55 5.10
C GLN A 85 26.79 -12.23 5.69
N TRP A 86 26.26 -13.10 6.55
CA TRP A 86 24.97 -12.88 7.20
C TRP A 86 24.98 -11.64 8.10
N GLU A 87 26.07 -11.40 8.82
CA GLU A 87 26.26 -10.18 9.62
C GLU A 87 26.22 -8.90 8.75
N LYS A 88 26.96 -8.91 7.63
CA LYS A 88 26.90 -7.82 6.63
C LYS A 88 25.52 -7.65 6.02
N ASP A 89 24.82 -8.75 5.76
CA ASP A 89 23.47 -8.70 5.22
C ASP A 89 22.51 -8.07 6.23
N ILE A 90 22.64 -8.35 7.53
CA ILE A 90 21.85 -7.68 8.58
C ILE A 90 22.13 -6.19 8.64
N GLU A 91 23.41 -5.79 8.61
CA GLU A 91 23.80 -4.37 8.61
C GLU A 91 23.20 -3.63 7.41
N LYS A 92 23.07 -4.29 6.25
CA LYS A 92 22.44 -3.75 5.03
C LYS A 92 20.90 -3.80 5.03
N GLY A 93 20.25 -4.21 6.13
CA GLY A 93 18.78 -4.34 6.21
C GLY A 93 18.24 -5.64 5.58
N GLY A 94 19.06 -6.67 5.54
CA GLY A 94 18.77 -7.99 4.98
C GLY A 94 19.18 -8.16 3.52
N THR A 95 19.01 -9.39 3.03
CA THR A 95 19.25 -9.75 1.63
C THR A 95 18.25 -9.04 0.70
N ASN A 96 18.60 -8.82 -0.58
CA ASN A 96 17.71 -8.24 -1.58
C ASN A 96 16.33 -8.92 -1.63
N TRP A 97 16.28 -10.25 -1.48
CA TRP A 97 15.01 -10.99 -1.38
C TRP A 97 14.12 -10.53 -0.22
N ASN A 98 14.71 -10.26 0.95
CA ASN A 98 13.98 -9.74 2.11
C ASN A 98 13.43 -8.34 1.83
N LYS A 99 14.18 -7.49 1.14
CA LYS A 99 13.75 -6.15 0.74
C LYS A 99 12.56 -6.20 -0.22
N TYR A 100 12.66 -7.02 -1.27
CA TYR A 100 11.54 -7.28 -2.18
C TYR A 100 10.32 -7.84 -1.46
N ALA A 101 10.50 -8.80 -0.54
CA ALA A 101 9.41 -9.38 0.23
C ALA A 101 8.76 -8.34 1.16
N THR A 102 9.55 -7.42 1.73
CA THR A 102 9.05 -6.35 2.60
C THR A 102 8.23 -5.34 1.79
N ILE A 103 8.70 -4.91 0.62
CA ILE A 103 7.96 -4.01 -0.28
C ILE A 103 6.65 -4.67 -0.74
N ASP A 104 6.71 -5.95 -1.12
CA ASP A 104 5.55 -6.74 -1.53
C ASP A 104 4.50 -6.83 -0.41
N LYS A 105 4.93 -7.17 0.81
CA LYS A 105 4.06 -7.25 1.97
C LYS A 105 3.43 -5.89 2.29
N TRP A 106 4.23 -4.84 2.38
CA TRP A 106 3.75 -3.50 2.70
C TRP A 106 2.73 -2.98 1.67
N THR A 107 2.99 -3.22 0.38
CA THR A 107 2.07 -2.82 -0.69
C THR A 107 0.76 -3.61 -0.62
N PHE A 108 0.84 -4.88 -0.25
CA PHE A 108 -0.35 -5.72 -0.08
C PHE A 108 -1.17 -5.32 1.15
N ASP A 109 -0.53 -4.99 2.27
CA ASP A 109 -1.21 -4.49 3.46
C ASP A 109 -1.96 -3.19 3.17
N ARG A 110 -1.34 -2.27 2.41
CA ARG A 110 -2.01 -1.06 1.90
C ARG A 110 -3.18 -1.36 0.97
N PHE A 111 -3.05 -2.37 0.12
CA PHE A 111 -4.16 -2.82 -0.70
C PHE A 111 -5.33 -3.33 0.14
N ILE A 112 -5.08 -4.14 1.17
CA ILE A 112 -6.11 -4.62 2.09
C ILE A 112 -6.83 -3.45 2.77
N GLU A 113 -6.06 -2.50 3.30
CA GLU A 113 -6.60 -1.29 3.94
C GLU A 113 -7.51 -0.50 3.00
N ALA A 114 -7.02 -0.20 1.79
CA ALA A 114 -7.81 0.50 0.78
C ALA A 114 -9.10 -0.26 0.43
N ARG A 115 -9.04 -1.60 0.32
CA ARG A 115 -10.24 -2.41 0.07
C ARG A 115 -11.22 -2.38 1.25
N ARG A 116 -10.75 -2.33 2.50
CA ARG A 116 -11.62 -2.18 3.69
C ARG A 116 -12.34 -0.84 3.70
N HIS A 117 -11.66 0.23 3.27
CA HIS A 117 -12.25 1.57 3.16
C HIS A 117 -13.07 1.79 1.88
N ASN A 118 -13.31 0.73 1.08
CA ASN A 118 -13.97 0.82 -0.22
C ASN A 118 -13.28 1.80 -1.20
N GLU A 119 -11.99 2.03 -1.00
CA GLU A 119 -11.21 2.89 -1.87
C GLU A 119 -10.94 2.23 -3.22
N HIS A 120 -10.83 3.10 -4.19
CA HIS A 120 -10.48 2.74 -5.55
C HIS A 120 -8.98 2.44 -5.65
N VAL A 121 -8.61 1.31 -6.28
CA VAL A 121 -7.20 0.97 -6.49
C VAL A 121 -6.94 0.67 -7.97
N THR A 122 -6.05 1.46 -8.59
CA THR A 122 -5.50 1.20 -9.93
C THR A 122 -4.15 0.50 -9.88
N THR A 123 -3.68 0.00 -11.03
CA THR A 123 -2.29 -0.47 -11.16
C THR A 123 -1.29 0.65 -10.86
N ARG A 124 -1.57 1.90 -11.26
CA ARG A 124 -0.70 3.06 -10.98
C ARG A 124 -0.57 3.33 -9.49
N ILE A 125 -1.67 3.24 -8.75
CA ILE A 125 -1.67 3.39 -7.28
C ILE A 125 -0.80 2.32 -6.63
N LEU A 126 -0.92 1.04 -7.03
CA LEU A 126 -0.03 -0.01 -6.53
C LEU A 126 1.44 0.27 -6.81
N GLN A 127 1.76 0.78 -8.00
CA GLN A 127 3.13 1.12 -8.36
C GLN A 127 3.67 2.28 -7.53
N GLN A 128 2.85 3.29 -7.26
CA GLN A 128 3.20 4.41 -6.39
C GLN A 128 3.47 3.92 -4.96
N TRP A 129 2.59 3.10 -4.39
CA TRP A 129 2.80 2.51 -3.08
C TRP A 129 4.09 1.70 -3.00
N ALA A 130 4.34 0.84 -3.99
CA ALA A 130 5.56 0.06 -4.04
C ALA A 130 6.82 0.94 -4.18
N ALA A 131 6.75 2.00 -4.99
CA ALA A 131 7.83 2.96 -5.11
C ALA A 131 8.07 3.71 -3.78
N SER A 132 7.01 4.12 -3.07
CA SER A 132 7.12 4.75 -1.76
C SER A 132 7.75 3.83 -0.72
N ALA A 133 7.40 2.54 -0.71
CA ALA A 133 8.04 1.56 0.16
C ALA A 133 9.53 1.36 -0.19
N ALA A 134 9.86 1.41 -1.48
CA ALA A 134 11.23 1.27 -1.94
C ALA A 134 12.14 2.44 -1.55
N LEU A 135 11.57 3.63 -1.26
CA LEU A 135 12.35 4.79 -0.83
C LEU A 135 13.18 4.51 0.43
N GLN A 136 12.70 3.62 1.31
CA GLN A 136 13.42 3.20 2.52
C GLN A 136 14.76 2.52 2.24
N TYR A 137 14.95 2.00 1.02
CA TYR A 137 16.16 1.27 0.62
C TYR A 137 17.05 2.06 -0.36
N THR A 138 16.76 3.34 -0.59
CA THR A 138 17.52 4.19 -1.53
C THR A 138 18.97 4.40 -1.10
N THR A 139 19.27 4.25 0.19
CA THR A 139 20.63 4.37 0.75
C THR A 139 21.52 3.19 0.35
N ASP A 140 20.95 2.09 -0.11
CA ASP A 140 21.71 0.92 -0.53
C ASP A 140 22.04 1.00 -2.03
N THR A 141 23.33 1.07 -2.34
CA THR A 141 23.83 1.12 -3.72
C THR A 141 23.56 -0.16 -4.51
N ASP A 142 23.43 -1.30 -3.80
CA ASP A 142 23.31 -2.62 -4.40
C ASP A 142 21.86 -3.00 -4.71
N PHE A 143 20.89 -2.24 -4.19
CA PHE A 143 19.47 -2.51 -4.32
C PHE A 143 18.78 -1.50 -5.25
N LYS A 144 18.31 -1.98 -6.40
CA LYS A 144 17.51 -1.19 -7.34
C LYS A 144 16.14 -1.83 -7.49
N PHE A 145 15.12 -1.14 -7.00
CA PHE A 145 13.73 -1.52 -7.17
C PHE A 145 13.07 -0.67 -8.24
N SER A 146 12.26 -1.29 -9.09
CA SER A 146 11.40 -0.58 -10.05
C SER A 146 10.01 -1.19 -10.02
N ALA A 147 9.01 -0.35 -9.77
CA ALA A 147 7.59 -0.70 -9.82
C ALA A 147 7.08 -0.85 -11.26
N SER A 148 7.78 -1.65 -12.07
CA SER A 148 7.47 -1.87 -13.49
C SER A 148 6.10 -2.55 -13.69
N LEU A 149 5.56 -2.49 -14.90
CA LEU A 149 4.34 -3.22 -15.28
C LEU A 149 4.49 -4.73 -15.07
N SER A 150 5.69 -5.28 -15.34
CA SER A 150 6.00 -6.69 -15.12
C SER A 150 5.97 -7.06 -13.63
N TRP A 151 6.50 -6.19 -12.76
CA TRP A 151 6.40 -6.36 -11.32
C TRP A 151 4.94 -6.33 -10.87
N ALA A 152 4.16 -5.34 -11.31
CA ALA A 152 2.75 -5.22 -10.97
C ALA A 152 1.91 -6.41 -11.46
N LYS A 153 2.22 -6.97 -12.63
CA LYS A 153 1.59 -8.20 -13.15
C LYS A 153 1.86 -9.39 -12.22
N LYS A 154 3.11 -9.60 -11.80
CA LYS A 154 3.50 -10.68 -10.88
C LYS A 154 2.90 -10.49 -9.49
N PHE A 155 2.91 -9.26 -8.98
CA PHE A 155 2.27 -8.89 -7.71
C PHE A 155 0.79 -9.27 -7.71
N LYS A 156 0.05 -8.86 -8.76
CA LYS A 156 -1.37 -9.19 -8.91
C LYS A 156 -1.60 -10.70 -9.01
N GLN A 157 -0.77 -11.42 -9.75
CA GLN A 157 -0.87 -12.89 -9.84
C GLN A 157 -0.63 -13.56 -8.48
N LYS A 158 0.42 -13.15 -7.75
CA LYS A 158 0.79 -13.68 -6.44
C LYS A 158 -0.33 -13.53 -5.41
N HIS A 159 -0.92 -12.34 -5.36
CA HIS A 159 -1.98 -12.00 -4.38
C HIS A 159 -3.39 -12.25 -4.89
N ARG A 160 -3.54 -12.93 -6.04
CA ARG A 160 -4.83 -13.23 -6.68
C ARG A 160 -5.69 -11.99 -6.90
N ILE A 161 -5.09 -10.89 -7.35
CA ILE A 161 -5.77 -9.61 -7.63
C ILE A 161 -6.09 -9.53 -9.14
N ARG A 162 -7.30 -9.11 -9.48
CA ARG A 162 -7.78 -8.91 -10.86
C ARG A 162 -8.40 -7.52 -11.02
N GLN A 163 -8.37 -7.02 -12.24
CA GLN A 163 -9.09 -5.81 -12.60
C GLN A 163 -10.55 -6.15 -12.85
N ARG A 164 -11.46 -5.41 -12.23
CA ARG A 164 -12.92 -5.61 -12.28
C ARG A 164 -13.59 -4.32 -12.73
N HIS A 165 -14.71 -4.45 -13.42
CA HIS A 165 -15.56 -3.31 -13.77
C HIS A 165 -16.32 -2.81 -12.53
N VAL A 166 -16.38 -1.49 -12.35
CA VAL A 166 -17.14 -0.88 -11.26
C VAL A 166 -18.60 -0.80 -11.68
N THR A 167 -19.46 -1.58 -11.02
CA THR A 167 -20.90 -1.66 -11.34
C THR A 167 -21.75 -0.70 -10.52
N LYS A 168 -21.33 -0.40 -9.28
CA LYS A 168 -22.04 0.48 -8.36
C LYS A 168 -21.04 1.30 -7.57
N TYR A 169 -21.38 2.56 -7.35
CA TYR A 169 -20.68 3.44 -6.42
C TYR A 169 -21.45 3.42 -5.11
N VAL A 170 -20.77 3.08 -4.02
CA VAL A 170 -21.35 3.10 -2.67
C VAL A 170 -20.99 4.44 -2.04
N SER A 171 -21.95 5.13 -1.45
CA SER A 171 -21.69 6.39 -0.74
C SER A 171 -21.39 6.10 0.72
N PHE A 172 -20.53 6.90 1.35
CA PHE A 172 -20.27 6.84 2.78
C PHE A 172 -21.54 7.01 3.64
N LYS A 173 -22.58 7.67 3.09
CA LYS A 173 -23.90 7.79 3.71
C LYS A 173 -24.61 6.45 3.92
N ASP A 174 -24.22 5.42 3.17
CA ASP A 174 -24.82 4.09 3.26
C ASP A 174 -24.20 3.24 4.38
N THR A 175 -23.03 3.64 4.91
CA THR A 175 -22.23 2.85 5.87
C THR A 175 -22.08 3.49 7.25
N THR A 176 -22.55 4.73 7.42
CA THR A 176 -22.23 5.56 8.60
C THR A 176 -23.47 5.82 9.44
N THR A 177 -23.32 5.79 10.76
CA THR A 177 -24.44 6.05 11.67
C THR A 177 -24.74 7.55 11.70
N PHE A 178 -26.00 7.89 12.00
CA PHE A 178 -26.39 9.29 12.20
C PHE A 178 -25.53 10.01 13.25
N GLU A 179 -25.18 9.31 14.33
CA GLU A 179 -24.35 9.85 15.42
C GLU A 179 -22.94 10.23 14.93
N ASP A 180 -22.27 9.33 14.21
CA ASP A 180 -20.95 9.57 13.62
C ASP A 180 -20.97 10.78 12.68
N THR A 181 -22.10 10.99 11.98
CA THR A 181 -22.28 12.13 11.07
C THR A 181 -22.39 13.44 11.85
N LEU A 182 -23.08 13.43 13.00
CA LEU A 182 -23.23 14.60 13.85
C LEU A 182 -21.89 15.00 14.48
N GLU A 183 -21.14 14.02 14.99
CA GLU A 183 -19.80 14.26 15.57
C GLU A 183 -18.82 14.80 14.52
N ALA A 184 -18.78 14.19 13.33
CA ALA A 184 -17.94 14.67 12.24
C ALA A 184 -18.30 16.09 11.79
N THR A 185 -19.60 16.44 11.79
CA THR A 185 -20.08 17.78 11.46
C THR A 185 -19.64 18.80 12.48
N ASP A 186 -19.79 18.50 13.78
CA ASP A 186 -19.37 19.39 14.86
C ASP A 186 -17.85 19.61 14.85
N LEU A 187 -17.07 18.55 14.63
CA LEU A 187 -15.62 18.64 14.47
C LEU A 187 -15.23 19.54 13.28
N PHE A 188 -15.88 19.34 12.12
CA PHE A 188 -15.61 20.14 10.93
C PHE A 188 -15.93 21.62 11.15
N GLN A 189 -17.07 21.94 11.77
CA GLN A 189 -17.43 23.33 12.08
C GLN A 189 -16.40 23.99 13.01
N LYS A 190 -15.99 23.28 14.07
CA LYS A 190 -14.95 23.77 15.00
C LYS A 190 -13.62 24.03 14.32
N GLN A 191 -13.22 23.17 13.38
CA GLN A 191 -11.97 23.31 12.62
C GLN A 191 -12.05 24.43 11.56
N MET A 192 -13.16 24.53 10.84
CA MET A 192 -13.29 25.43 9.70
C MET A 192 -13.67 26.85 10.06
N THR A 193 -14.45 27.07 11.13
CA THR A 193 -14.85 28.43 11.57
C THR A 193 -13.67 29.40 11.72
N PRO A 194 -12.55 29.05 12.41
CA PRO A 194 -11.41 29.95 12.50
C PRO A 194 -10.71 30.15 11.16
N LEU A 195 -10.62 29.11 10.32
CA LEU A 195 -10.00 29.20 9.00
C LEU A 195 -10.77 30.12 8.06
N ILE A 196 -12.10 29.93 7.95
CA ILE A 196 -12.97 30.73 7.08
C ILE A 196 -12.94 32.20 7.48
N SER A 197 -12.87 32.50 8.78
CA SER A 197 -12.81 33.89 9.26
C SER A 197 -11.57 34.67 8.81
N ALA A 198 -10.50 33.97 8.38
CA ALA A 198 -9.29 34.59 7.84
C ALA A 198 -9.40 34.96 6.35
N PHE A 199 -10.43 34.50 5.65
CA PHE A 199 -10.68 34.77 4.24
C PHE A 199 -11.84 35.74 4.06
N ASP A 200 -11.81 36.48 2.95
CA ASP A 200 -12.92 37.32 2.53
C ASP A 200 -14.07 36.41 2.03
N PRO A 201 -15.30 36.56 2.58
CA PRO A 201 -16.46 35.78 2.18
C PRO A 201 -16.73 35.75 0.67
N ASP A 202 -16.39 36.82 -0.06
CA ASP A 202 -16.62 36.91 -1.51
C ASP A 202 -15.71 35.97 -2.32
N TYR A 203 -14.64 35.45 -1.70
CA TYR A 203 -13.72 34.47 -2.29
C TYR A 203 -13.84 33.07 -1.66
N VAL A 204 -14.82 32.86 -0.78
CA VAL A 204 -15.16 31.54 -0.24
C VAL A 204 -16.23 30.92 -1.13
N ILE A 205 -15.79 30.13 -2.11
CA ILE A 205 -16.67 29.49 -3.09
C ILE A 205 -16.95 28.07 -2.62
N ASN A 206 -18.23 27.70 -2.55
CA ASN A 206 -18.59 26.31 -2.32
C ASN A 206 -18.37 25.49 -3.60
N THR A 207 -17.91 24.25 -3.48
CA THR A 207 -17.60 23.40 -4.64
C THR A 207 -18.83 23.08 -5.50
N ASP A 208 -20.04 23.12 -4.93
CA ASP A 208 -21.27 22.99 -5.72
C ASP A 208 -21.53 24.19 -6.63
N GLN A 209 -21.02 25.38 -6.28
CA GLN A 209 -21.09 26.59 -7.11
C GLN A 209 -20.12 26.56 -8.30
N THR A 210 -19.06 25.75 -8.24
CA THR A 210 -18.08 25.65 -9.33
C THR A 210 -18.51 24.70 -10.43
N GLY A 211 -19.55 23.88 -10.20
CA GLY A 211 -19.98 22.84 -11.15
C GLY A 211 -18.96 21.73 -11.37
N CYS A 212 -17.92 21.66 -10.53
CA CYS A 212 -16.93 20.58 -10.63
C CYS A 212 -17.50 19.29 -10.06
N GLU A 213 -17.42 18.21 -10.82
CA GLU A 213 -17.77 16.89 -10.30
C GLU A 213 -16.79 16.50 -9.18
N TYR A 214 -17.32 16.17 -8.00
CA TYR A 214 -16.53 15.69 -6.87
C TYR A 214 -15.90 14.30 -7.12
N ARG A 215 -16.32 13.61 -8.19
CA ARG A 215 -16.05 12.19 -8.40
C ARG A 215 -15.13 12.00 -9.59
N MET A 216 -14.09 11.20 -9.39
CA MET A 216 -13.34 10.62 -10.50
C MET A 216 -14.16 9.46 -11.10
N ASN A 217 -14.56 9.58 -12.36
CA ASN A 217 -15.31 8.55 -13.08
C ASN A 217 -14.41 7.37 -13.45
N ILE A 218 -14.24 6.43 -12.51
CA ILE A 218 -13.31 5.31 -12.67
C ILE A 218 -14.07 4.03 -13.00
N ARG A 219 -13.89 3.54 -14.22
CA ARG A 219 -14.62 2.37 -14.75
C ARG A 219 -14.12 1.03 -14.23
N ARG A 220 -12.86 0.94 -13.78
CA ARG A 220 -12.22 -0.34 -13.43
C ARG A 220 -11.33 -0.22 -12.21
N THR A 221 -11.47 -1.14 -11.26
CA THR A 221 -10.67 -1.21 -10.01
C THR A 221 -10.04 -2.58 -9.82
N LEU A 222 -8.95 -2.63 -9.06
CA LEU A 222 -8.36 -3.88 -8.61
C LEU A 222 -9.15 -4.42 -7.41
N SER A 223 -9.45 -5.72 -7.46
CA SER A 223 -10.14 -6.46 -6.41
C SER A 223 -9.63 -7.89 -6.37
N TYR A 224 -9.97 -8.63 -5.31
CA TYR A 224 -9.64 -10.04 -5.19
C TYR A 224 -10.30 -10.87 -6.31
N ARG A 225 -9.61 -11.94 -6.69
CA ARG A 225 -10.19 -13.06 -7.41
C ARG A 225 -11.05 -13.81 -6.41
N GLY A 226 -12.36 -13.54 -6.43
CA GLY A 226 -13.36 -14.46 -5.89
C GLY A 226 -13.43 -15.73 -6.71
#